data_AF-A0A951KXV9-F1
#
_entry.id   AF-A0A951KXV9-F1
#
_cell.length_a   1.000
_cell.length_b   1.000
_cell.length_c   1.000
_cell.angle_alpha   90.00
_cell.angle_beta   90.00
_cell.angle_gamma   90.00
#
_symmetry.space_group_name_H-M   'P 1'
#
loop_
_entity.id
_entity.type
_entity.pdbx_description
1 polymer ?
#
loop_
_entity_poly.entity_id
_entity_poly.type
_entity_poly.pdbx_seq_one_letter_code
_entity_poly.pdbx_strand_id
1 'polypeptide(L)' 'DAVLELGVSYATLQCAELLARGAPGVHFYTLNRSPATRAILAALRLLRPWVRREVVRTAE' A
#
# COMPACT_ATOMS: atom_id res chain seq x y z
N ASP A 1 -19.79 -4.44 1.36
CA ASP A 1 -20.51 -3.20 1.73
C ASP A 1 -19.77 -2.08 1.03
N ALA A 2 -20.43 -1.36 0.13
CA ALA A 2 -19.77 -0.56 -0.90
C ALA A 2 -18.85 0.52 -0.32
N VAL A 3 -19.22 1.10 0.82
CA VAL A 3 -18.42 2.12 1.52
C VAL A 3 -17.10 1.54 2.03
N LEU A 4 -17.13 0.31 2.58
CA LEU A 4 -15.93 -0.35 3.08
C LEU A 4 -14.96 -0.66 1.93
N GLU A 5 -15.47 -1.18 0.83
CA GLU A 5 -14.66 -1.53 -0.35
C GLU A 5 -14.01 -0.31 -0.99
N LEU A 6 -14.75 0.80 -1.11
CA LEU A 6 -14.22 2.08 -1.57
C LEU A 6 -13.13 2.60 -0.62
N GLY A 7 -13.39 2.60 0.69
CA GLY A 7 -12.44 3.08 1.70
C GLY A 7 -11.15 2.27 1.71
N VAL A 8 -11.24 0.93 1.60
CA VAL A 8 -10.07 0.04 1.50
C VAL A 8 -9.27 0.34 0.22
N SER A 9 -9.94 0.48 -0.92
CA SER A 9 -9.29 0.76 -2.21
C SER A 9 -8.57 2.11 -2.19
N TYR A 10 -9.24 3.14 -1.69
CA TYR A 10 -8.68 4.49 -1.58
C TYR A 10 -7.46 4.54 -0.66
N ALA A 11 -7.58 3.98 0.56
CA ALA A 11 -6.48 3.96 1.52
C ALA A 11 -5.29 3.13 1.01
N THR A 12 -5.54 2.04 0.27
CA THR A 12 -4.48 1.22 -0.35
C THR A 12 -3.67 2.04 -1.36
N LEU A 13 -4.33 2.78 -2.25
CA LEU A 13 -3.66 3.63 -3.24
C LEU A 13 -2.85 4.73 -2.55
N GLN A 14 -3.43 5.40 -1.55
CA GLN A 14 -2.74 6.44 -0.79
C GLN A 14 -1.47 5.91 -0.10
N CYS A 15 -1.57 4.76 0.59
CA CYS A 15 -0.43 4.14 1.24
C CYS A 15 0.64 3.70 0.22
N ALA A 16 0.22 3.14 -0.91
CA ALA A 16 1.14 2.68 -1.94
C ALA A 16 1.94 3.83 -2.53
N GLU A 17 1.29 4.97 -2.81
CA GLU A 17 1.97 6.16 -3.32
C GLU A 17 2.98 6.73 -2.32
N LEU A 18 2.61 6.84 -1.03
CA LEU A 18 3.53 7.29 0.01
C LEU A 18 4.77 6.41 0.10
N LEU A 19 4.58 5.08 0.11
CA LEU A 19 5.67 4.11 0.20
C LEU A 19 6.54 4.12 -1.06
N ALA A 20 5.95 4.25 -2.25
CA ALA A 20 6.70 4.37 -3.51
C ALA A 20 7.53 5.66 -3.57
N ARG A 21 7.03 6.75 -2.98
CA ARG A 21 7.74 8.03 -2.84
C ARG A 21 8.79 8.03 -1.72
N GLY A 22 8.98 6.92 -1.01
CA GLY A 22 10.06 6.74 -0.03
C GLY A 22 9.69 7.08 1.41
N ALA A 23 8.39 7.15 1.74
CA ALA A 23 7.98 7.20 3.14
C ALA A 23 8.52 5.95 3.90
N PRO A 24 9.02 6.10 5.13
CA PRO A 24 9.64 5.00 5.88
C PRO A 24 8.64 3.93 6.34
N GLY A 25 7.34 4.26 6.40
CA GLY A 25 6.29 3.35 6.82
C GLY A 25 4.92 4.04 6.91
N VAL A 26 3.89 3.27 7.29
CA VAL A 26 2.52 3.75 7.49
C VAL A 26 1.99 3.24 8.82
N HIS A 27 1.38 4.13 9.62
CA HIS A 27 0.68 3.78 10.85
C HIS A 27 -0.83 3.84 10.63
N PHE A 28 -1.56 2.79 11.02
CA PHE A 28 -3.01 2.71 10.84
C PHE A 28 -3.76 2.98 12.15
N TYR A 29 -4.70 3.92 12.11
CA TYR A 29 -5.73 4.04 13.14
C TYR A 29 -6.85 3.04 12.86
N THR A 30 -6.84 1.91 13.56
CA THR A 30 -7.75 0.78 13.30
C THR A 30 -9.13 0.96 13.93
N LEU A 31 -9.28 1.87 14.89
CA LEU A 31 -10.49 2.05 15.70
C LEU A 31 -10.97 0.72 16.32
N ASN A 32 -10.03 -0.11 16.80
CA ASN A 32 -10.26 -1.46 17.32
C ASN A 32 -10.92 -2.44 16.32
N ARG A 33 -10.83 -2.17 15.02
CA ARG A 33 -11.36 -3.01 13.94
C ARG A 33 -10.24 -3.38 12.96
N SER A 34 -9.99 -4.67 12.80
CA SER A 34 -8.90 -5.17 11.94
C SER A 34 -9.25 -5.44 10.46
N PRO A 35 -10.52 -5.70 10.03
CA PRO A 35 -10.78 -6.14 8.65
C PRO A 35 -10.27 -5.19 7.55
N ALA A 36 -10.56 -3.89 7.66
CA ALA A 36 -10.13 -2.90 6.68
C ALA A 36 -8.60 -2.80 6.60
N THR A 37 -7.94 -2.65 7.74
CA THR A 37 -6.48 -2.54 7.83
C THR A 37 -5.77 -3.80 7.33
N ARG A 38 -6.32 -4.99 7.60
CA ARG A 38 -5.78 -6.26 7.09
C ARG A 38 -5.87 -6.33 5.58
N ALA A 39 -6.98 -5.91 4.98
CA ALA A 39 -7.13 -5.88 3.53
C ALA A 39 -6.12 -4.93 2.87
N ILE A 40 -5.95 -3.72 3.41
CA ILE A 40 -4.95 -2.76 2.93
C ILE A 40 -3.54 -3.34 3.04
N LEU A 41 -3.17 -3.90 4.19
CA LEU A 41 -1.84 -4.48 4.40
C LEU A 41 -1.56 -5.65 3.45
N ALA A 42 -2.56 -6.51 3.20
CA ALA A 42 -2.43 -7.62 2.26
C ALA A 42 -2.17 -7.12 0.84
N ALA A 43 -2.93 -6.11 0.38
CA ALA A 43 -2.74 -5.50 -0.94
C ALA A 43 -1.34 -4.86 -1.07
N LEU A 44 -0.90 -4.10 -0.06
CA LEU A 44 0.44 -3.50 -0.05
C LEU A 44 1.56 -4.54 -0.11
N ARG A 45 1.42 -5.67 0.57
CA ARG A 45 2.40 -6.78 0.52
C ARG A 45 2.49 -7.44 -0.84
N LEU A 46 1.39 -7.50 -1.59
CA LEU A 46 1.38 -8.01 -2.96
C LEU A 46 2.02 -7.00 -3.92
N LEU A 47 1.66 -5.72 -3.80
CA LEU A 47 2.15 -4.64 -4.64
C LEU A 47 3.63 -4.34 -4.42
N ARG A 48 4.12 -4.45 -3.17
CA ARG A 48 5.48 -4.05 -2.73
C ARG A 48 5.93 -2.70 -3.29
N PRO A 49 5.16 -1.62 -3.12
CA PRO A 49 5.44 -0.31 -3.73
C PRO A 49 6.77 0.32 -3.31
N TRP A 50 7.36 -0.11 -2.19
CA TRP A 50 8.66 0.33 -1.69
C TRP A 50 9.87 -0.33 -2.38
N VAL A 51 9.66 -1.37 -3.22
CA VAL A 51 10.76 -2.02 -3.94
C VAL A 51 11.07 -1.22 -5.20
N ARG A 52 12.21 -0.53 -5.23
CA ARG A 52 12.72 0.07 -6.46
C ARG A 52 13.17 -1.04 -7.40
N ARG A 53 12.49 -1.18 -8.54
CA ARG A 53 13.03 -2.00 -9.63
C ARG A 53 14.19 -1.24 -10.26
N GLU A 54 15.40 -1.72 -10.03
CA GLU A 54 16.53 -1.31 -10.85
C GLU A 54 16.26 -1.80 -12.28
N VAL A 55 16.07 -0.86 -13.21
CA VAL A 55 16.10 -1.19 -14.63
C VAL A 55 17.56 -1.48 -14.93
N VAL A 56 17.90 -2.76 -15.07
CA VAL A 56 19.19 -3.17 -15.59
C VAL A 56 19.34 -2.53 -16.96
N ARG A 57 20.13 -1.46 -17.06
CA ARG A 57 20.59 -0.95 -18.34
C ARG A 57 21.55 -2.01 -18.88
N THR A 58 21.05 -2.85 -19.79
CA THR A 58 21.89 -3.62 -20.69
C THR A 58 22.71 -2.60 -21.47
N ALA A 59 23.98 -2.42 -21.07
CA ALA A 59 24.93 -1.61 -21.79
C ALA A 59 25.28 -2.33 -23.10
N GLU A 60 25.11 -1.63 -24.22
CA GLU A 60 25.89 -1.87 -25.44
C GLU A 60 27.32 -1.35 -25.25
#